data_AF-A0A059XWQ6-F1
#
_entry.id   AF-A0A059XWQ6-F1
#
_cell.length_a   1.000
_cell.length_b   1.000
_cell.length_c   1.000
_cell.angle_alpha   90.00
_cell.angle_beta   90.00
_cell.angle_gamma   90.00
#
_symmetry.space_group_name_H-M   'P 1'
#
loop_
_entity.id
_entity.type
_entity.pdbx_description
1 polymer ?
#
loop_
_entity_poly.entity_id
_entity_poly.type
_entity_poly.pdbx_seq_one_letter_code
_entity_poly.pdbx_strand_id
1 'polypeptide(L)'
;MDRKIPTTMATQHPDNARAPYWKTNNDPFISTLDEIEECYRTYTDLGCQEYMWDWEGKYVDEGVVDKLFSLYHPYFSENQLGKDVFLTFRLPNIWYEKEYRIARAYIGILTFEELSRDLGLNSPPVFEVILPMTDEAQKMIYLKTTFRKIAKLKSQVFDETTEASDPSYLQVIPLIEGVPQLAASHNILMEYADLHQKEYGSKPSYLRPFIARSDPALNAGFIPATIAAKVALSEYYKFGQESGIAIFPIMGVGSLPFRGGLNPFTVSQFLDEYPGVRTVTLQSAFRYDYPLDSVKEAIHSLNRALPFTKPLTYTEEEIAMGERLAQLFSTIYQETVEEIADAINQISSHIPPRRERKLHIGLFGYSRGIGQKRLPRAISFTGALYSLGVPPELIAIGRGIEAAIKENLEDALFMFCRHLKEDLRHAGHYLNRENLRFFASGNPAWERILEDIIIAEKYFKLELGPVTTEHYLHRNIVSSIYFLTQEEKDISPYLFDAALLRRSLG
;
A
#
# COMPACT_ATOMS: atom_id res chain seq x y z
N MET A 1 -0.97 -23.01 -16.03
CA MET A 1 -0.69 -22.42 -14.71
C MET A 1 -1.67 -23.09 -13.77
N ASP A 2 -1.19 -23.92 -12.86
CA ASP A 2 -2.04 -24.90 -12.14
C ASP A 2 -2.65 -24.33 -10.84
N ARG A 3 -2.49 -23.01 -10.62
CA ARG A 3 -2.94 -22.31 -9.40
C ARG A 3 -3.69 -21.03 -9.76
N LYS A 4 -4.65 -20.68 -8.91
CA LYS A 4 -5.40 -19.42 -8.98
C LYS A 4 -4.49 -18.24 -8.64
N ILE A 5 -4.64 -17.12 -9.34
CA ILE A 5 -4.03 -15.85 -8.91
C ILE A 5 -5.02 -15.14 -7.98
N PRO A 6 -4.64 -14.86 -6.72
CA PRO A 6 -5.54 -14.19 -5.79
C PRO A 6 -5.80 -12.75 -6.22
N THR A 7 -7.06 -12.32 -6.07
CA THR A 7 -7.51 -11.01 -6.49
C THR A 7 -7.50 -9.98 -5.35
N THR A 8 -7.73 -10.43 -4.12
CA THR A 8 -7.81 -9.60 -2.93
C THR A 8 -6.80 -10.07 -1.90
N MET A 9 -5.88 -9.19 -1.52
CA MET A 9 -4.84 -9.43 -0.53
C MET A 9 -5.11 -8.59 0.70
N ALA A 10 -5.55 -9.19 1.80
CA ALA A 10 -5.62 -8.47 3.06
C ALA A 10 -4.23 -8.20 3.62
N THR A 11 -4.06 -7.11 4.35
CA THR A 11 -2.75 -6.68 4.86
C THR A 11 -2.81 -6.16 6.28
N GLN A 12 -1.69 -6.23 7.00
CA GLN A 12 -1.54 -5.78 8.39
C GLN A 12 -1.21 -4.28 8.51
N HIS A 13 -1.68 -3.44 7.57
CA HIS A 13 -1.47 -2.00 7.67
C HIS A 13 -2.23 -1.42 8.88
N PRO A 14 -1.63 -0.50 9.66
CA PRO A 14 -2.23 0.06 10.88
C PRO A 14 -3.13 1.28 10.60
N ASP A 15 -3.96 1.23 9.57
CA ASP A 15 -4.75 2.37 9.09
C ASP A 15 -6.18 2.42 9.65
N ASN A 16 -6.64 1.43 10.43
CA ASN A 16 -8.01 1.40 10.94
C ASN A 16 -8.27 2.40 12.08
N ALA A 17 -9.42 3.06 12.05
CA ALA A 17 -9.91 3.86 13.17
C ALA A 17 -10.63 2.97 14.20
N ARG A 18 -11.59 2.15 13.76
CA ARG A 18 -12.47 1.28 14.55
C ARG A 18 -11.81 -0.04 14.91
N ALA A 19 -12.38 -0.69 15.92
CA ALA A 19 -12.07 -2.07 16.25
C ALA A 19 -12.55 -3.05 15.17
N PRO A 20 -11.81 -4.14 14.93
CA PRO A 20 -12.29 -5.23 14.12
C PRO A 20 -13.63 -5.78 14.65
N TYR A 21 -14.55 -6.10 13.74
CA TYR A 21 -15.91 -6.55 14.09
C TYR A 21 -15.95 -7.82 14.96
N TRP A 22 -14.86 -8.59 14.98
CA TRP A 22 -14.73 -9.83 15.73
C TRP A 22 -14.09 -9.67 17.12
N LYS A 23 -13.52 -8.49 17.44
CA LYS A 23 -12.95 -8.23 18.78
C LYS A 23 -14.05 -7.85 19.75
N THR A 24 -14.28 -8.69 20.76
CA THR A 24 -15.33 -8.49 21.78
C THR A 24 -15.04 -7.34 22.74
N ASN A 25 -13.76 -7.00 22.95
CA ASN A 25 -13.35 -5.90 23.81
C ASN A 25 -13.44 -4.51 23.14
N ASN A 26 -13.83 -4.46 21.85
CA ASN A 26 -13.91 -3.24 21.05
C ASN A 26 -12.61 -2.42 21.02
N ASP A 27 -11.46 -3.09 21.14
CA ASP A 27 -10.13 -2.48 21.05
C ASP A 27 -9.68 -2.33 19.59
N PRO A 28 -9.40 -1.11 19.10
CA PRO A 28 -8.85 -0.86 17.77
C PRO A 28 -7.46 -1.44 17.52
N PHE A 29 -6.69 -1.70 18.57
CA PHE A 29 -5.36 -2.27 18.44
C PHE A 29 -5.42 -3.76 18.10
N ILE A 30 -4.65 -4.20 17.12
CA ILE A 30 -4.54 -5.61 16.71
C ILE A 30 -3.13 -6.08 17.09
N SER A 31 -3.06 -6.91 18.13
CA SER A 31 -1.81 -7.49 18.62
C SER A 31 -1.30 -8.60 17.69
N THR A 32 -0.07 -9.05 17.87
CA THR A 32 0.47 -10.18 17.09
C THR A 32 -0.31 -11.49 17.37
N LEU A 33 -0.90 -11.63 18.57
CA LEU A 33 -1.73 -12.78 18.90
C LEU A 33 -3.09 -12.76 18.18
N ASP A 34 -3.66 -11.56 18.03
CA ASP A 34 -4.93 -11.33 17.34
C ASP A 34 -4.84 -11.66 15.83
N GLU A 35 -3.65 -11.59 15.24
CA GLU A 35 -3.43 -11.71 13.79
C GLU A 35 -3.71 -13.10 13.21
N ILE A 36 -3.60 -14.16 14.02
CA ILE A 36 -3.92 -15.52 13.59
C ILE A 36 -5.43 -15.65 13.35
N GLU A 37 -6.24 -15.18 14.30
CA GLU A 37 -7.70 -15.12 14.15
C GLU A 37 -8.08 -14.14 13.03
N GLU A 38 -7.41 -12.99 12.94
CA GLU A 38 -7.62 -12.04 11.86
C GLU A 38 -7.44 -12.66 10.46
N CYS A 39 -6.35 -13.40 10.27
CA CYS A 39 -6.04 -14.08 9.02
C CYS A 39 -7.12 -15.10 8.67
N TYR A 40 -7.50 -15.94 9.64
CA TYR A 40 -8.56 -16.92 9.46
C TYR A 40 -9.92 -16.28 9.09
N ARG A 41 -10.33 -15.22 9.81
CA ARG A 41 -11.59 -14.50 9.54
C ARG A 41 -11.59 -13.76 8.22
N THR A 42 -10.42 -13.29 7.81
CA THR A 42 -10.27 -12.65 6.51
C THR A 42 -10.57 -13.61 5.35
N TYR A 43 -10.22 -14.89 5.49
CA TYR A 43 -10.61 -15.90 4.52
C TYR A 43 -12.08 -16.30 4.66
N THR A 44 -12.53 -16.60 5.88
CA THR A 44 -13.84 -17.22 6.14
C THR A 44 -15.01 -16.24 6.15
N ASP A 45 -14.87 -15.12 6.86
CA ASP A 45 -15.95 -14.16 7.03
C ASP A 45 -16.00 -13.18 5.84
N LEU A 46 -14.84 -12.74 5.35
CA LEU A 46 -14.72 -11.68 4.33
C LEU A 46 -14.57 -12.20 2.89
N GLY A 47 -14.01 -13.39 2.69
CA GLY A 47 -13.78 -13.96 1.36
C GLY A 47 -12.57 -13.36 0.62
N CYS A 48 -11.60 -12.79 1.34
CA CYS A 48 -10.31 -12.44 0.75
C CYS A 48 -9.58 -13.71 0.30
N GLN A 49 -8.74 -13.59 -0.72
CA GLN A 49 -8.07 -14.74 -1.33
C GLN A 49 -6.61 -14.89 -0.90
N GLU A 50 -6.01 -13.82 -0.40
CA GLU A 50 -4.63 -13.78 0.05
C GLU A 50 -4.49 -12.95 1.32
N TYR A 51 -3.52 -13.30 2.16
CA TYR A 51 -3.14 -12.54 3.34
C TYR A 51 -1.65 -12.24 3.30
N MET A 52 -1.28 -10.96 3.42
CA MET A 52 0.10 -10.53 3.53
C MET A 52 0.55 -10.52 4.99
N TRP A 53 1.53 -11.36 5.32
CA TRP A 53 2.16 -11.43 6.64
C TRP A 53 3.40 -10.52 6.66
N ASP A 54 3.35 -9.43 7.43
CA ASP A 54 4.38 -8.40 7.45
C ASP A 54 5.55 -8.80 8.38
N TRP A 55 6.65 -9.24 7.79
CA TRP A 55 7.92 -9.46 8.50
C TRP A 55 8.81 -8.21 8.51
N GLU A 56 8.49 -7.18 7.73
CA GLU A 56 9.28 -5.96 7.60
C GLU A 56 9.03 -5.05 8.81
N GLY A 57 7.79 -4.62 9.00
CA GLY A 57 7.48 -3.45 9.83
C GLY A 57 7.00 -3.74 11.25
N LYS A 58 6.94 -5.01 11.67
CA LYS A 58 6.41 -5.44 12.98
C LYS A 58 7.17 -6.61 13.59
N TYR A 59 6.94 -6.84 14.88
CA TYR A 59 7.22 -8.13 15.51
C TYR A 59 6.18 -9.13 15.01
N VAL A 60 6.63 -10.24 14.47
CA VAL A 60 5.81 -11.15 13.65
C VAL A 60 5.72 -12.51 14.33
N ASP A 61 4.57 -13.17 14.20
CA ASP A 61 4.44 -14.56 14.61
C ASP A 61 5.13 -15.45 13.58
N GLU A 62 6.23 -16.07 13.99
CA GLU A 62 7.03 -16.92 13.12
C GLU A 62 6.35 -18.29 12.86
N GLY A 63 5.41 -18.72 13.72
CA GLY A 63 4.69 -20.01 13.63
C GLY A 63 3.28 -19.88 13.07
N VAL A 64 3.07 -18.96 12.13
CA VAL A 64 1.74 -18.63 11.59
C VAL A 64 1.03 -19.84 10.98
N VAL A 65 1.71 -20.65 10.17
CA VAL A 65 1.09 -21.82 9.52
C VAL A 65 0.80 -22.92 10.53
N ASP A 66 1.70 -23.19 11.47
CA ASP A 66 1.47 -24.18 12.54
C ASP A 66 0.20 -23.84 13.33
N LYS A 67 0.02 -22.57 13.68
CA LYS A 67 -1.14 -22.10 14.42
C LYS A 67 -2.41 -22.12 13.58
N LEU A 68 -2.35 -21.71 12.31
CA LEU A 68 -3.50 -21.78 11.40
C LEU A 68 -3.97 -23.22 11.20
N PHE A 69 -3.05 -24.16 10.97
CA PHE A 69 -3.39 -25.57 10.81
C PHE A 69 -3.85 -26.19 12.13
N SER A 70 -3.21 -25.91 13.26
CA SER A 70 -3.61 -26.47 14.55
C SER A 70 -4.98 -25.98 15.02
N LEU A 71 -5.24 -24.68 14.90
CA LEU A 71 -6.50 -24.07 15.38
C LEU A 71 -7.66 -24.22 14.40
N TYR A 72 -7.38 -24.27 13.09
CA TYR A 72 -8.39 -24.21 12.04
C TYR A 72 -8.23 -25.30 10.96
N HIS A 73 -7.68 -26.47 11.33
CA HIS A 73 -7.48 -27.61 10.44
C HIS A 73 -8.70 -27.94 9.54
N PRO A 74 -9.95 -28.00 10.05
CA PRO A 74 -11.09 -28.38 9.22
C PRO A 74 -11.26 -27.46 8.00
N TYR A 75 -11.05 -26.15 8.17
CA TYR A 75 -11.14 -25.19 7.08
C TYR A 75 -10.01 -25.37 6.06
N PHE A 76 -8.77 -25.48 6.53
CA PHE A 76 -7.58 -25.56 5.65
C PHE A 76 -7.41 -26.92 4.97
N SER A 77 -8.09 -27.96 5.44
CA SER A 77 -8.21 -29.24 4.73
C SER A 77 -9.01 -29.10 3.43
N GLU A 78 -10.05 -28.26 3.45
CA GLU A 78 -10.93 -28.00 2.30
C GLU A 78 -10.43 -26.84 1.44
N ASN A 79 -9.82 -25.82 2.07
CA ASN A 79 -9.31 -24.60 1.43
C ASN A 79 -7.81 -24.51 1.68
N GLN A 80 -7.02 -25.21 0.88
CA GLN A 80 -5.59 -25.39 1.16
C GLN A 80 -4.81 -24.09 0.96
N LEU A 81 -3.97 -23.75 1.96
CA LEU A 81 -2.98 -22.69 1.81
C LEU A 81 -2.02 -23.02 0.66
N GLY A 82 -1.78 -22.03 -0.19
CA GLY A 82 -0.93 -22.15 -1.37
C GLY A 82 -1.64 -22.71 -2.60
N LYS A 83 -2.93 -23.04 -2.51
CA LYS A 83 -3.75 -23.54 -3.63
C LYS A 83 -5.06 -22.78 -3.78
N ASP A 84 -5.88 -22.73 -2.73
CA ASP A 84 -7.22 -22.15 -2.74
C ASP A 84 -7.23 -20.75 -2.13
N VAL A 85 -6.45 -20.58 -1.05
CA VAL A 85 -6.13 -19.31 -0.39
C VAL A 85 -4.62 -19.18 -0.21
N PHE A 86 -4.12 -17.96 -0.07
CA PHE A 86 -2.67 -17.69 -0.17
C PHE A 86 -2.14 -16.90 1.03
N LEU A 87 -0.99 -17.31 1.55
CA LEU A 87 -0.25 -16.57 2.56
C LEU A 87 1.08 -16.10 1.96
N THR A 88 1.33 -14.80 2.00
CA THR A 88 2.49 -14.19 1.32
C THR A 88 3.28 -13.34 2.31
N PHE A 89 4.58 -13.61 2.44
CA PHE A 89 5.42 -12.89 3.41
C PHE A 89 5.99 -11.61 2.81
N ARG A 90 5.79 -10.46 3.45
CA ARG A 90 6.55 -9.24 3.15
C ARG A 90 7.84 -9.26 3.95
N LEU A 91 8.94 -9.60 3.31
CA LEU A 91 10.23 -9.77 3.97
C LEU A 91 10.86 -8.41 4.33
N PRO A 92 11.71 -8.37 5.36
CA PRO A 92 12.57 -7.21 5.58
C PRO A 92 13.56 -7.05 4.42
N ASN A 93 13.83 -5.80 4.03
CA ASN A 93 14.87 -5.50 3.05
C ASN A 93 16.23 -5.35 3.77
N ILE A 94 17.09 -6.37 3.61
CA ILE A 94 18.39 -6.46 4.29
C ILE A 94 19.45 -5.45 3.80
N TRP A 95 19.26 -4.88 2.61
CA TRP A 95 20.13 -3.83 2.09
C TRP A 95 19.79 -2.47 2.69
N TYR A 96 18.59 -2.37 3.24
CA TYR A 96 18.04 -1.16 3.81
C TYR A 96 18.20 -1.19 5.33
N GLU A 97 17.78 -2.25 6.01
CA GLU A 97 18.01 -2.38 7.45
C GLU A 97 18.79 -3.65 7.75
N LYS A 98 19.76 -3.54 8.66
CA LYS A 98 20.43 -4.73 9.21
C LYS A 98 19.39 -5.53 9.98
N GLU A 99 18.94 -6.62 9.39
CA GLU A 99 17.90 -7.47 9.92
C GLU A 99 18.30 -8.95 9.79
N TYR A 100 18.07 -9.71 10.85
CA TYR A 100 18.51 -11.11 10.94
C TYR A 100 17.35 -12.10 10.78
N ARG A 101 16.12 -11.58 10.71
CA ARG A 101 14.88 -12.37 10.66
C ARG A 101 14.61 -13.04 9.32
N ILE A 102 15.28 -12.64 8.24
CA ILE A 102 15.07 -13.27 6.92
C ILE A 102 15.40 -14.77 6.92
N ALA A 103 16.42 -15.17 7.68
CA ALA A 103 16.77 -16.59 7.84
C ALA A 103 15.66 -17.37 8.56
N ARG A 104 15.01 -16.76 9.55
CA ARG A 104 13.88 -17.37 10.28
C ARG A 104 12.66 -17.52 9.39
N ALA A 105 12.34 -16.49 8.59
CA ALA A 105 11.28 -16.58 7.60
C ALA A 105 11.53 -17.72 6.59
N TYR A 106 12.77 -17.87 6.12
CA TYR A 106 13.13 -18.93 5.17
C TYR A 106 13.00 -20.33 5.78
N ILE A 107 13.51 -20.54 7.00
CA ILE A 107 13.34 -21.80 7.70
C ILE A 107 11.85 -22.09 7.94
N GLY A 108 11.07 -21.10 8.38
CA GLY A 108 9.63 -21.23 8.56
C GLY A 108 8.93 -21.71 7.29
N ILE A 109 9.19 -21.07 6.15
CA ILE A 109 8.64 -21.48 4.85
C ILE A 109 8.94 -22.97 4.55
N LEU A 110 10.19 -23.40 4.77
CA LEU A 110 10.62 -24.78 4.52
C LEU A 110 9.97 -25.78 5.48
N THR A 111 9.75 -25.42 6.75
CA THR A 111 9.10 -26.30 7.72
C THR A 111 7.59 -26.35 7.54
N PHE A 112 6.96 -25.27 7.06
CA PHE A 112 5.54 -25.26 6.73
C PHE A 112 5.22 -26.20 5.57
N GLU A 113 6.12 -26.32 4.60
CA GLU A 113 5.96 -27.25 3.51
C GLU A 113 5.96 -28.71 4.00
N GLU A 114 6.87 -29.07 4.91
CA GLU A 114 6.89 -30.40 5.54
C GLU A 114 5.64 -30.68 6.36
N LEU A 115 5.24 -29.74 7.21
CA LEU A 115 4.01 -29.87 7.98
C LEU A 115 2.79 -30.08 7.06
N SER A 116 2.73 -29.35 5.94
CA SER A 116 1.69 -29.53 4.93
C SER A 116 1.68 -30.95 4.36
N ARG A 117 2.86 -31.51 4.03
CA ARG A 117 3.00 -32.89 3.55
C ARG A 117 2.59 -33.92 4.61
N ASP A 118 3.00 -33.74 5.86
CA ASP A 118 2.67 -34.64 6.97
C ASP A 118 1.16 -34.68 7.26
N LEU A 119 0.47 -33.56 7.04
CA LEU A 119 -0.99 -33.45 7.12
C LEU A 119 -1.71 -33.96 5.86
N GLY A 120 -1.00 -34.46 4.85
CA GLY A 120 -1.57 -34.96 3.60
C GLY A 120 -2.09 -33.87 2.65
N LEU A 121 -1.63 -32.63 2.83
CA LEU A 121 -1.94 -31.51 1.95
C LEU A 121 -0.95 -31.45 0.77
N ASN A 122 -1.40 -30.93 -0.37
CA ASN A 122 -0.69 -31.07 -1.64
C ASN A 122 0.03 -29.79 -2.11
N SER A 123 0.12 -28.77 -1.26
CA SER A 123 0.67 -27.46 -1.66
C SER A 123 1.58 -26.87 -0.57
N PRO A 124 2.70 -26.23 -0.93
CA PRO A 124 3.49 -25.44 0.00
C PRO A 124 2.65 -24.25 0.49
N PRO A 125 2.43 -24.09 1.82
CA PRO A 125 1.56 -23.03 2.35
C PRO A 125 2.02 -21.61 2.03
N VAL A 126 3.35 -21.41 1.91
CA VAL A 126 3.99 -20.17 1.52
C VAL A 126 5.02 -20.47 0.46
N PHE A 127 4.93 -19.82 -0.70
CA PHE A 127 5.90 -19.98 -1.79
C PHE A 127 6.21 -18.66 -2.51
N GLU A 128 5.49 -17.59 -2.17
CA GLU A 128 5.70 -16.23 -2.65
C GLU A 128 6.11 -15.32 -1.50
N VAL A 129 7.09 -14.45 -1.77
CA VAL A 129 7.56 -13.44 -0.83
C VAL A 129 7.65 -12.09 -1.53
N ILE A 130 7.31 -11.03 -0.81
CA ILE A 130 7.42 -9.65 -1.28
C ILE A 130 8.76 -9.08 -0.79
N LEU A 131 9.55 -8.53 -1.72
CA LEU A 131 10.72 -7.71 -1.43
C LEU A 131 10.30 -6.23 -1.47
N PRO A 132 10.15 -5.53 -0.33
CA PRO A 132 9.88 -4.11 -0.30
C PRO A 132 11.09 -3.30 -0.79
N MET A 133 10.83 -2.07 -1.23
CA MET A 133 11.85 -1.15 -1.74
C MET A 133 12.75 -1.81 -2.81
N THR A 134 12.13 -2.51 -3.76
CA THR A 134 12.87 -3.11 -4.87
C THR A 134 13.25 -2.04 -5.89
N ASP A 135 14.55 -1.92 -6.11
CA ASP A 135 15.21 -0.97 -7.02
C ASP A 135 16.18 -1.66 -7.99
N GLU A 136 16.57 -2.91 -7.73
CA GLU A 136 17.56 -3.67 -8.52
C GLU A 136 17.16 -5.15 -8.66
N ALA A 137 17.35 -5.72 -9.85
CA ALA A 137 17.04 -7.11 -10.17
C ALA A 137 17.88 -8.13 -9.37
N GLN A 138 19.13 -7.77 -9.08
CA GLN A 138 20.10 -8.60 -8.35
C GLN A 138 19.61 -8.93 -6.95
N LYS A 139 18.90 -7.99 -6.30
CA LYS A 139 18.35 -8.19 -4.95
C LYS A 139 17.32 -9.32 -4.94
N MET A 140 16.47 -9.40 -5.97
CA MET A 140 15.51 -10.50 -6.13
C MET A 140 16.22 -11.85 -6.35
N ILE A 141 17.22 -11.91 -7.23
CA ILE A 141 17.99 -13.13 -7.49
C ILE A 141 18.76 -13.58 -6.25
N TYR A 142 19.31 -12.63 -5.49
CA TYR A 142 19.99 -12.91 -4.22
C TYR A 142 19.04 -13.60 -3.23
N LEU A 143 17.79 -13.12 -3.09
CA LEU A 143 16.83 -13.75 -2.20
C LEU A 143 16.56 -15.21 -2.59
N LYS A 144 16.30 -15.48 -3.88
CA LYS A 144 16.03 -16.83 -4.39
C LYS A 144 17.22 -17.77 -4.19
N THR A 145 18.42 -17.33 -4.58
CA THR A 145 19.63 -18.14 -4.46
C THR A 145 20.01 -18.40 -3.01
N THR A 146 19.80 -17.43 -2.13
CA THR A 146 20.01 -17.59 -0.68
C THR A 146 19.01 -18.56 -0.07
N PHE A 147 17.73 -18.49 -0.47
CA PHE A 147 16.72 -19.46 -0.03
C PHE A 147 17.08 -20.88 -0.46
N ARG A 148 17.49 -21.07 -1.72
CA ARG A 148 17.96 -22.37 -2.24
C ARG A 148 19.16 -22.92 -1.45
N LYS A 149 20.10 -22.06 -1.03
CA LYS A 149 21.24 -22.46 -0.18
C LYS A 149 20.76 -22.92 1.20
N ILE A 150 19.82 -22.21 1.81
CA ILE A 150 19.24 -22.58 3.12
C ILE A 150 18.44 -23.88 3.02
N ALA A 151 17.65 -24.08 1.96
CA ALA A 151 16.93 -25.33 1.71
C ALA A 151 17.89 -26.53 1.63
N LYS A 152 19.00 -26.39 0.87
CA LYS A 152 20.04 -27.42 0.78
C LYS A 152 20.71 -27.70 2.12
N LEU A 153 21.04 -26.65 2.89
CA LEU A 153 21.66 -26.81 4.21
C LEU A 153 20.72 -27.53 5.17
N LYS A 154 19.44 -27.15 5.21
CA LYS A 154 18.43 -27.81 6.03
C LYS A 154 18.37 -29.31 5.69
N SER A 155 18.22 -29.63 4.40
CA SER A 155 18.14 -31.02 3.95
C SER A 155 19.38 -31.83 4.33
N GLN A 156 20.58 -31.26 4.17
CA GLN A 156 21.84 -31.91 4.55
C GLN A 156 21.98 -32.19 6.06
N VAL A 157 21.30 -31.41 6.90
CA VAL A 157 21.44 -31.49 8.37
C VAL A 157 20.32 -32.32 9.00
N PHE A 158 19.11 -32.27 8.44
CA PHE A 158 17.90 -32.79 9.07
C PHE A 158 17.21 -33.92 8.29
N ASP A 159 17.50 -34.12 6.99
CA ASP A 159 16.85 -35.18 6.21
C ASP A 159 17.72 -36.44 6.22
N GLU A 160 17.15 -37.56 6.67
CA GLU A 160 17.85 -38.86 6.72
C GLU A 160 18.03 -39.50 5.33
N THR A 161 17.32 -39.02 4.32
CA THR A 161 17.33 -39.56 2.95
C THR A 161 18.10 -38.66 1.98
N THR A 162 19.01 -39.26 1.22
CA THR A 162 19.85 -38.62 0.19
C THR A 162 19.10 -38.17 -1.07
N GLU A 163 17.80 -38.44 -1.19
CA GLU A 163 16.97 -37.91 -2.28
C GLU A 163 16.52 -36.50 -1.94
N ALA A 164 17.32 -35.52 -2.33
CA ALA A 164 16.95 -34.13 -2.25
C ALA A 164 15.67 -33.90 -3.08
N SER A 165 14.53 -33.71 -2.41
CA SER A 165 13.38 -33.07 -3.03
C SER A 165 13.87 -31.77 -3.68
N ASP A 166 13.52 -31.53 -4.94
CA ASP A 166 13.93 -30.33 -5.68
C ASP A 166 13.79 -29.11 -4.78
N PRO A 167 14.89 -28.37 -4.47
CA PRO A 167 14.85 -27.34 -3.45
C PRO A 167 13.70 -26.39 -3.72
N SER A 168 12.78 -26.32 -2.75
CA SER A 168 11.58 -25.48 -2.74
C SER A 168 11.83 -24.18 -3.49
N TYR A 169 11.10 -23.97 -4.58
CA TYR A 169 11.27 -22.78 -5.42
C TYR A 169 10.51 -21.61 -4.81
N LEU A 170 11.24 -20.57 -4.40
CA LEU A 170 10.67 -19.34 -3.85
C LEU A 170 10.44 -18.31 -4.94
N GLN A 171 9.22 -17.80 -5.05
CA GLN A 171 8.88 -16.70 -5.95
C GLN A 171 9.04 -15.35 -5.24
N VAL A 172 9.72 -14.41 -5.89
CA VAL A 172 9.95 -13.07 -5.35
C VAL A 172 9.07 -12.08 -6.11
N ILE A 173 8.24 -11.39 -5.35
CA ILE A 173 7.36 -10.30 -5.77
C ILE A 173 8.11 -8.98 -5.50
N PRO A 174 8.49 -8.21 -6.54
CA PRO A 174 9.13 -6.92 -6.35
C PRO A 174 8.08 -5.88 -5.96
N LEU A 175 8.20 -5.29 -4.77
CA LEU A 175 7.44 -4.11 -4.37
C LEU A 175 8.25 -2.84 -4.64
N ILE A 176 7.80 -2.06 -5.62
CA ILE A 176 8.46 -0.84 -6.10
C ILE A 176 7.75 0.38 -5.50
N GLU A 177 8.51 1.21 -4.79
CA GLU A 177 7.96 2.23 -3.88
C GLU A 177 8.36 3.68 -4.24
N GLY A 178 9.23 3.90 -5.23
CA GLY A 178 9.66 5.22 -5.65
C GLY A 178 9.14 5.58 -7.04
N VAL A 179 8.80 6.85 -7.27
CA VAL A 179 8.33 7.35 -8.57
C VAL A 179 9.34 7.07 -9.70
N PRO A 180 10.66 7.37 -9.54
CA PRO A 180 11.63 7.06 -10.59
C PRO A 180 11.77 5.56 -10.85
N GLN A 181 11.73 4.73 -9.80
CA GLN A 181 11.83 3.27 -9.93
C GLN A 181 10.58 2.67 -10.58
N LEU A 182 9.39 3.23 -10.34
CA LEU A 182 8.16 2.84 -11.01
C LEU A 182 8.23 3.15 -12.51
N ALA A 183 8.72 4.33 -12.87
CA ALA A 183 8.94 4.71 -14.28
C ALA A 183 10.00 3.80 -14.95
N ALA A 184 11.07 3.46 -14.25
CA ALA A 184 12.15 2.59 -14.74
C ALA A 184 11.87 1.07 -14.60
N SER A 185 10.65 0.69 -14.18
CA SER A 185 10.39 -0.66 -13.70
C SER A 185 10.47 -1.74 -14.79
N HIS A 186 10.23 -1.39 -16.05
CA HIS A 186 10.45 -2.27 -17.21
C HIS A 186 11.89 -2.82 -17.24
N ASN A 187 12.88 -1.93 -17.07
CA ASN A 187 14.30 -2.30 -17.10
C ASN A 187 14.67 -3.25 -15.96
N ILE A 188 14.17 -3.00 -14.75
CA ILE A 188 14.39 -3.85 -13.57
C ILE A 188 13.85 -5.28 -13.85
N LEU A 189 12.66 -5.38 -14.45
CA LEU A 189 12.05 -6.67 -14.74
C LEU A 189 12.74 -7.41 -15.89
N MET A 190 13.17 -6.70 -16.94
CA MET A 190 13.96 -7.27 -18.04
C MET A 190 15.28 -7.84 -17.53
N GLU A 191 16.02 -7.08 -16.74
CA GLU A 191 17.27 -7.53 -16.14
C GLU A 191 17.04 -8.75 -15.22
N TYR A 192 15.97 -8.74 -14.42
CA TYR A 192 15.61 -9.89 -13.59
C TYR A 192 15.30 -11.14 -14.42
N ALA A 193 14.58 -11.02 -15.55
CA ALA A 193 14.30 -12.14 -16.43
C ALA A 193 15.58 -12.75 -17.01
N ASP A 194 16.54 -11.92 -17.42
CA ASP A 194 17.82 -12.37 -17.96
C ASP A 194 18.69 -13.05 -16.89
N LEU A 195 18.78 -12.45 -15.70
CA LEU A 195 19.49 -13.06 -14.57
C LEU A 195 18.84 -14.39 -14.15
N HIS A 196 17.52 -14.47 -14.16
CA HIS A 196 16.80 -15.70 -13.84
C HIS A 196 17.09 -16.80 -14.88
N GLN A 197 17.08 -16.46 -16.18
CA GLN A 197 17.46 -17.38 -17.25
C GLN A 197 18.89 -17.88 -17.10
N LYS A 198 19.83 -17.00 -16.71
CA LYS A 198 21.23 -17.35 -16.47
C LYS A 198 21.42 -18.28 -15.27
N GLU A 199 20.72 -18.03 -14.17
CA GLU A 199 20.87 -18.77 -12.91
C GLU A 199 20.09 -20.10 -12.90
N TYR A 200 18.91 -20.14 -13.52
CA TYR A 200 17.97 -21.28 -13.45
C TYR A 200 17.74 -21.97 -14.80
N GLY A 201 18.38 -21.53 -15.89
CA GLY A 201 18.21 -22.11 -17.23
C GLY A 201 16.84 -21.87 -17.86
N SER A 202 15.98 -21.06 -17.23
CA SER A 202 14.63 -20.72 -17.70
C SER A 202 14.24 -19.33 -17.20
N LYS A 203 13.29 -18.67 -17.88
CA LYS A 203 12.60 -17.47 -17.36
C LYS A 203 11.56 -17.88 -16.31
N PRO A 204 11.17 -17.00 -15.38
CA PRO A 204 10.08 -17.29 -14.45
C PRO A 204 8.77 -17.52 -15.24
N SER A 205 7.93 -18.45 -14.76
CA SER A 205 6.65 -18.77 -15.41
C SER A 205 5.65 -17.62 -15.38
N TYR A 206 5.73 -16.79 -14.34
CA TYR A 206 4.97 -15.55 -14.20
C TYR A 206 5.66 -14.60 -13.22
N LEU A 207 5.23 -13.33 -13.21
CA LEU A 207 5.58 -12.34 -12.19
C LEU A 207 4.36 -11.59 -11.69
N ARG A 208 4.41 -11.19 -10.41
CA ARG A 208 3.38 -10.37 -9.76
C ARG A 208 3.96 -9.04 -9.28
N PRO A 209 4.46 -8.16 -10.17
CA PRO A 209 5.10 -6.92 -9.74
C PRO A 209 4.12 -6.04 -8.94
N PHE A 210 4.60 -5.45 -7.85
CA PHE A 210 3.77 -4.79 -6.86
C PHE A 210 4.08 -3.28 -6.83
N ILE A 211 3.07 -2.47 -7.16
CA ILE A 211 3.10 -1.00 -7.10
C ILE A 211 2.64 -0.51 -5.73
N ALA A 212 3.46 0.29 -5.04
CA ALA A 212 2.99 1.06 -3.89
C ALA A 212 2.30 2.36 -4.36
N ARG A 213 1.20 2.76 -3.68
CA ARG A 213 0.62 4.11 -3.86
C ARG A 213 0.98 5.08 -2.74
N SER A 214 1.05 4.58 -1.49
CA SER A 214 1.20 5.42 -0.30
C SER A 214 2.55 6.14 -0.23
N ASP A 215 3.66 5.43 -0.40
CA ASP A 215 5.01 6.01 -0.29
C ASP A 215 5.35 6.96 -1.45
N PRO A 216 5.02 6.64 -2.73
CA PRO A 216 5.11 7.63 -3.80
C PRO A 216 4.30 8.91 -3.52
N ALA A 217 3.07 8.78 -3.00
CA ALA A 217 2.23 9.93 -2.72
C ALA A 217 2.82 10.79 -1.59
N LEU A 218 3.30 10.17 -0.52
CA LEU A 218 4.00 10.87 0.57
C LEU A 218 5.17 11.71 0.05
N ASN A 219 6.00 11.13 -0.83
CA ASN A 219 7.27 11.71 -1.27
C ASN A 219 7.12 12.72 -2.43
N ALA A 220 6.14 12.52 -3.30
CA ALA A 220 6.00 13.28 -4.55
C ALA A 220 4.63 13.95 -4.71
N GLY A 221 3.65 13.63 -3.87
CA GLY A 221 2.30 14.16 -3.95
C GLY A 221 1.32 13.23 -4.69
N PHE A 222 0.05 13.58 -4.63
CA PHE A 222 -1.06 12.74 -5.09
C PHE A 222 -0.99 12.43 -6.59
N ILE A 223 -0.83 13.47 -7.43
CA ILE A 223 -0.81 13.35 -8.91
C ILE A 223 0.40 12.55 -9.41
N PRO A 224 1.65 12.89 -9.02
CA PRO A 224 2.82 12.14 -9.50
C PRO A 224 2.76 10.66 -9.16
N ALA A 225 2.27 10.33 -7.97
CA ALA A 225 2.09 8.95 -7.56
C ALA A 225 1.02 8.20 -8.37
N THR A 226 -0.02 8.88 -8.87
CA THR A 226 -1.07 8.26 -9.70
C THR A 226 -0.54 7.99 -11.09
N ILE A 227 0.16 8.97 -11.67
CA ILE A 227 0.83 8.84 -12.97
C ILE A 227 1.84 7.69 -12.92
N ALA A 228 2.74 7.68 -11.93
CA ALA A 228 3.78 6.65 -11.80
C ALA A 228 3.18 5.24 -11.71
N ALA A 229 2.07 5.07 -10.96
CA ALA A 229 1.39 3.80 -10.86
C ALA A 229 0.80 3.34 -12.21
N LYS A 230 0.23 4.26 -13.00
CA LYS A 230 -0.36 3.94 -14.31
C LYS A 230 0.71 3.65 -15.36
N VAL A 231 1.79 4.42 -15.39
CA VAL A 231 2.94 4.17 -16.27
C VAL A 231 3.55 2.81 -15.95
N ALA A 232 3.84 2.52 -14.67
CA ALA A 232 4.37 1.22 -14.25
C ALA A 232 3.46 0.07 -14.65
N LEU A 233 2.14 0.21 -14.48
CA LEU A 233 1.17 -0.81 -14.87
C LEU A 233 1.22 -1.10 -16.38
N SER A 234 1.27 -0.07 -17.22
CA SER A 234 1.44 -0.20 -18.68
C SER A 234 2.76 -0.91 -19.02
N GLU A 235 3.86 -0.46 -18.41
CA GLU A 235 5.20 -0.99 -18.65
C GLU A 235 5.35 -2.46 -18.21
N TYR A 236 4.66 -2.89 -17.15
CA TYR A 236 4.62 -4.30 -16.75
C TYR A 236 3.99 -5.18 -17.82
N TYR A 237 2.91 -4.72 -18.45
CA TYR A 237 2.26 -5.47 -19.51
C TYR A 237 3.09 -5.48 -20.79
N LYS A 238 3.76 -4.37 -21.13
CA LYS A 238 4.75 -4.31 -22.22
C LYS A 238 5.88 -5.32 -21.98
N PHE A 239 6.47 -5.32 -20.77
CA PHE A 239 7.45 -6.30 -20.35
C PHE A 239 6.94 -7.75 -20.53
N GLY A 240 5.71 -8.03 -20.12
CA GLY A 240 5.12 -9.37 -20.28
C GLY A 240 5.02 -9.82 -21.74
N GLN A 241 4.64 -8.90 -22.63
CA GLN A 241 4.57 -9.15 -24.08
C GLN A 241 5.95 -9.42 -24.68
N GLU A 242 6.96 -8.62 -24.34
CA GLU A 242 8.32 -8.74 -24.87
C GLU A 242 9.06 -9.97 -24.34
N SER A 243 8.90 -10.27 -23.05
CA SER A 243 9.62 -11.35 -22.38
C SER A 243 8.99 -12.73 -22.55
N GLY A 244 7.68 -12.77 -22.87
CA GLY A 244 6.85 -13.97 -22.88
C GLY A 244 6.41 -14.44 -21.47
N ILE A 245 6.65 -13.64 -20.44
CA ILE A 245 6.33 -13.96 -19.04
C ILE A 245 4.91 -13.47 -18.72
N ALA A 246 4.10 -14.32 -18.08
CA ALA A 246 2.77 -13.92 -17.64
C ALA A 246 2.84 -12.92 -16.47
N ILE A 247 2.02 -11.85 -16.50
CA ILE A 247 2.11 -10.75 -15.53
C ILE A 247 0.80 -10.57 -14.77
N PHE A 248 0.90 -10.48 -13.45
CA PHE A 248 -0.23 -10.25 -12.55
C PHE A 248 0.06 -9.15 -11.53
N PRO A 249 -0.08 -7.88 -11.93
CA PRO A 249 0.31 -6.75 -11.09
C PRO A 249 -0.50 -6.68 -9.80
N ILE A 250 0.20 -6.34 -8.72
CA ILE A 250 -0.39 -6.05 -7.40
C ILE A 250 -0.39 -4.54 -7.19
N MET A 251 -1.47 -3.99 -6.64
CA MET A 251 -1.52 -2.58 -6.25
C MET A 251 -1.81 -2.41 -4.76
N GLY A 252 -0.92 -1.66 -4.10
CA GLY A 252 -0.98 -1.35 -2.68
C GLY A 252 -1.65 -0.02 -2.43
N VAL A 253 -2.89 -0.07 -1.97
CA VAL A 253 -3.76 1.10 -1.77
C VAL A 253 -4.37 1.13 -0.38
N GLY A 254 -4.45 2.34 0.19
CA GLY A 254 -5.26 2.66 1.36
C GLY A 254 -6.64 3.19 0.97
N SER A 255 -7.51 3.40 1.96
CA SER A 255 -8.91 3.79 1.73
C SER A 255 -9.13 5.27 1.44
N LEU A 256 -8.24 6.14 1.90
CA LEU A 256 -8.28 7.57 1.58
C LEU A 256 -7.65 7.85 0.20
N PRO A 257 -8.16 8.83 -0.57
CA PRO A 257 -7.71 9.09 -1.95
C PRO A 257 -6.19 9.25 -2.09
N PHE A 258 -5.54 9.97 -1.17
CA PHE A 258 -4.08 10.18 -1.18
C PHE A 258 -3.28 8.88 -1.24
N ARG A 259 -3.79 7.82 -0.60
CA ARG A 259 -3.14 6.51 -0.51
C ARG A 259 -3.68 5.51 -1.53
N GLY A 260 -4.54 5.91 -2.45
CA GLY A 260 -5.09 5.07 -3.53
C GLY A 260 -6.63 4.99 -3.56
N GLY A 261 -7.32 5.45 -2.52
CA GLY A 261 -8.77 5.68 -2.56
C GLY A 261 -9.66 4.45 -2.66
N LEU A 262 -9.15 3.23 -2.44
CA LEU A 262 -9.98 2.03 -2.50
C LEU A 262 -10.69 1.79 -1.16
N ASN A 263 -12.01 1.93 -1.18
CA ASN A 263 -12.90 1.61 -0.09
C ASN A 263 -14.16 0.90 -0.62
N PRO A 264 -15.03 0.36 0.25
CA PRO A 264 -16.21 -0.38 -0.19
C PRO A 264 -17.16 0.39 -1.12
N PHE A 265 -17.11 1.73 -1.12
CA PHE A 265 -17.98 2.56 -1.96
C PHE A 265 -17.31 3.05 -3.25
N THR A 266 -16.00 2.85 -3.41
CA THR A 266 -15.23 3.33 -4.57
C THR A 266 -14.71 2.21 -5.46
N VAL A 267 -15.18 0.97 -5.28
CA VAL A 267 -14.75 -0.19 -6.09
C VAL A 267 -14.89 0.05 -7.59
N SER A 268 -16.02 0.60 -8.05
CA SER A 268 -16.24 0.87 -9.48
C SER A 268 -15.27 1.91 -10.03
N GLN A 269 -15.04 2.98 -9.27
CA GLN A 269 -14.09 4.04 -9.62
C GLN A 269 -12.66 3.47 -9.71
N PHE A 270 -12.27 2.63 -8.73
CA PHE A 270 -10.96 2.00 -8.70
C PHE A 270 -10.73 1.07 -9.91
N LEU A 271 -11.73 0.25 -10.27
CA LEU A 271 -11.65 -0.66 -11.42
C LEU A 271 -11.48 0.09 -12.74
N ASP A 272 -12.09 1.27 -12.86
CA ASP A 272 -11.96 2.13 -14.03
C ASP A 272 -10.65 2.94 -14.04
N GLU A 273 -10.15 3.33 -12.86
CA GLU A 273 -8.91 4.08 -12.72
C GLU A 273 -7.67 3.21 -12.99
N TYR A 274 -7.67 1.96 -12.51
CA TYR A 274 -6.52 1.04 -12.58
C TYR A 274 -6.84 -0.31 -13.25
N PRO A 275 -7.39 -0.32 -14.48
CA PRO A 275 -7.66 -1.57 -15.16
C PRO A 275 -6.33 -2.25 -15.55
N GLY A 276 -6.24 -3.57 -15.40
CA GLY A 276 -4.97 -4.30 -15.49
C GLY A 276 -4.39 -4.71 -14.14
N VAL A 277 -4.86 -4.15 -13.03
CA VAL A 277 -4.53 -4.71 -11.71
C VAL A 277 -5.10 -6.14 -11.62
N ARG A 278 -4.35 -7.05 -11.01
CA ARG A 278 -4.75 -8.46 -10.82
C ARG A 278 -4.91 -8.82 -9.35
N THR A 279 -4.16 -8.18 -8.47
CA THR A 279 -4.36 -8.27 -7.02
C THR A 279 -4.39 -6.88 -6.42
N VAL A 280 -5.31 -6.61 -5.50
CA VAL A 280 -5.33 -5.34 -4.76
C VAL A 280 -5.25 -5.57 -3.25
N THR A 281 -4.53 -4.69 -2.55
CA THR A 281 -4.47 -4.77 -1.09
C THR A 281 -5.75 -4.23 -0.46
N LEU A 282 -6.28 -4.96 0.52
CA LEU A 282 -7.36 -4.52 1.39
C LEU A 282 -6.79 -4.28 2.79
N GLN A 283 -6.55 -3.01 3.10
CA GLN A 283 -5.94 -2.61 4.37
C GLN A 283 -6.94 -2.70 5.53
N SER A 284 -6.50 -2.39 6.76
CA SER A 284 -7.35 -2.57 7.94
C SER A 284 -8.53 -1.60 7.93
N ALA A 285 -8.36 -0.36 7.45
CA ALA A 285 -9.47 0.59 7.35
C ALA A 285 -10.60 0.07 6.46
N PHE A 286 -10.26 -0.42 5.25
CA PHE A 286 -11.22 -1.05 4.34
C PHE A 286 -12.04 -2.13 5.04
N ARG A 287 -11.40 -2.96 5.87
CA ARG A 287 -12.01 -4.13 6.50
C ARG A 287 -12.83 -3.79 7.76
N TYR A 288 -12.49 -2.72 8.48
CA TYR A 288 -13.01 -2.47 9.83
C TYR A 288 -13.73 -1.13 10.02
N ASP A 289 -13.49 -0.14 9.16
CA ASP A 289 -14.09 1.20 9.27
C ASP A 289 -15.39 1.38 8.49
N TYR A 290 -15.82 0.32 7.80
CA TYR A 290 -17.00 0.31 6.94
C TYR A 290 -18.00 -0.77 7.37
N PRO A 291 -19.29 -0.64 7.03
CA PRO A 291 -20.28 -1.68 7.31
C PRO A 291 -19.86 -3.03 6.72
N LEU A 292 -19.93 -4.09 7.53
CA LEU A 292 -19.44 -5.42 7.17
C LEU A 292 -20.05 -5.95 5.87
N ASP A 293 -21.35 -5.75 5.66
CA ASP A 293 -22.02 -6.20 4.43
C ASP A 293 -21.47 -5.50 3.19
N SER A 294 -21.22 -4.18 3.27
CA SER A 294 -20.58 -3.43 2.18
C SER A 294 -19.16 -3.91 1.92
N VAL A 295 -18.39 -4.25 2.96
CA VAL A 295 -17.04 -4.83 2.83
C VAL A 295 -17.08 -6.15 2.07
N LYS A 296 -18.00 -7.07 2.45
CA LYS A 296 -18.15 -8.38 1.78
C LYS A 296 -18.57 -8.22 0.32
N GLU A 297 -19.53 -7.34 0.04
CA GLU A 297 -19.99 -7.06 -1.32
C GLU A 297 -18.87 -6.46 -2.19
N ALA A 298 -18.07 -5.55 -1.63
CA ALA A 298 -16.94 -4.95 -2.31
C ALA A 298 -15.85 -5.99 -2.64
N ILE A 299 -15.51 -6.87 -1.69
CA ILE A 299 -14.56 -7.97 -1.91
C ILE A 299 -15.06 -8.92 -3.01
N HIS A 300 -16.33 -9.31 -2.95
CA HIS A 300 -16.95 -10.15 -3.97
C HIS A 300 -16.92 -9.51 -5.36
N SER A 301 -17.17 -8.20 -5.43
CA SER A 301 -17.12 -7.44 -6.68
C SER A 301 -15.71 -7.36 -7.26
N LEU A 302 -14.70 -7.08 -6.42
CA LEU A 302 -13.29 -7.09 -6.81
C LEU A 302 -12.85 -8.46 -7.32
N ASN A 303 -13.15 -9.53 -6.57
CA ASN A 303 -12.84 -10.92 -6.91
C ASN A 303 -13.43 -11.36 -8.25
N ARG A 304 -14.57 -10.80 -8.67
CA ARG A 304 -15.19 -11.09 -9.97
C ARG A 304 -14.66 -10.22 -11.11
N ALA A 305 -14.34 -8.95 -10.84
CA ALA A 305 -14.05 -7.98 -11.89
C ALA A 305 -12.57 -7.93 -12.30
N LEU A 306 -11.65 -7.84 -11.33
CA LEU A 306 -10.23 -7.61 -11.58
C LEU A 306 -9.59 -8.62 -12.56
N PRO A 307 -9.88 -9.94 -12.51
CA PRO A 307 -9.29 -10.90 -13.45
C PRO A 307 -9.53 -10.59 -14.92
N PHE A 308 -10.61 -9.86 -15.24
CA PHE A 308 -11.05 -9.59 -16.61
C PHE A 308 -10.84 -8.14 -17.05
N THR A 309 -10.28 -7.29 -16.18
CA THR A 309 -9.97 -5.90 -16.55
C THR A 309 -8.88 -5.86 -17.62
N LYS A 310 -9.10 -5.04 -18.65
CA LYS A 310 -8.17 -4.87 -19.77
C LYS A 310 -7.13 -3.80 -19.42
N PRO A 311 -5.83 -4.11 -19.42
CA PRO A 311 -4.82 -3.12 -19.11
C PRO A 311 -4.80 -2.00 -20.14
N LEU A 312 -4.41 -0.82 -19.69
CA LEU A 312 -4.12 0.32 -20.56
C LEU A 312 -2.67 0.29 -20.99
N THR A 313 -2.41 0.82 -22.17
CA THR A 313 -1.08 1.00 -22.73
C THR A 313 -0.90 2.47 -23.05
N TYR A 314 0.27 3.01 -22.71
CA TYR A 314 0.67 4.36 -23.07
C TYR A 314 1.80 4.32 -24.10
N THR A 315 1.78 5.27 -25.02
CA THR A 315 2.87 5.54 -25.96
C THR A 315 4.05 6.20 -25.24
N GLU A 316 5.23 6.19 -25.88
CA GLU A 316 6.42 6.86 -25.33
C GLU A 316 6.19 8.37 -25.14
N GLU A 317 5.44 9.01 -26.03
CA GLU A 317 5.06 10.43 -25.91
C GLU A 317 4.14 10.67 -24.70
N GLU A 318 3.13 9.82 -24.49
CA GLU A 318 2.24 9.91 -23.33
C GLU A 318 2.99 9.68 -22.02
N ILE A 319 3.93 8.73 -21.99
CA ILE A 319 4.80 8.50 -20.84
C ILE A 319 5.63 9.75 -20.54
N ALA A 320 6.27 10.34 -21.56
CA ALA A 320 7.07 11.56 -21.39
C ALA A 320 6.22 12.75 -20.88
N MET A 321 4.98 12.90 -21.36
CA MET A 321 4.02 13.90 -20.84
C MET A 321 3.68 13.63 -19.36
N GLY A 322 3.46 12.35 -19.01
CA GLY A 322 3.21 11.92 -17.64
C GLY A 322 4.40 12.22 -16.72
N GLU A 323 5.62 11.91 -17.14
CA GLU A 323 6.85 12.22 -16.39
C GLU A 323 7.02 13.73 -16.19
N ARG A 324 6.72 14.54 -17.21
CA ARG A 324 6.77 16.00 -17.09
C ARG A 324 5.74 16.51 -16.09
N LEU A 325 4.49 16.05 -16.16
CA LEU A 325 3.45 16.35 -15.18
C LEU A 325 3.87 15.94 -13.76
N ALA A 326 4.38 14.71 -13.60
CA ALA A 326 4.84 14.20 -12.33
C ALA A 326 5.93 15.10 -11.74
N GLN A 327 6.89 15.56 -12.54
CA GLN A 327 7.93 16.48 -12.11
C GLN A 327 7.37 17.84 -11.66
N LEU A 328 6.46 18.45 -12.45
CA LEU A 328 5.85 19.74 -12.13
C LEU A 328 5.13 19.71 -10.78
N PHE A 329 4.23 18.74 -10.60
CA PHE A 329 3.48 18.58 -9.36
C PHE A 329 4.39 18.22 -8.18
N SER A 330 5.40 17.36 -8.39
CA SER A 330 6.33 16.96 -7.34
C SER A 330 7.11 18.14 -6.77
N THR A 331 7.63 19.02 -7.63
CA THR A 331 8.37 20.20 -7.19
C THR A 331 7.50 21.11 -6.31
N ILE A 332 6.30 21.45 -6.79
CA ILE A 332 5.37 22.32 -6.06
C ILE A 332 4.94 21.69 -4.71
N TYR A 333 4.68 20.38 -4.72
CA TYR A 333 4.30 19.62 -3.54
C TYR A 333 5.43 19.57 -2.51
N GLN A 334 6.64 19.19 -2.92
CA GLN A 334 7.79 19.03 -2.03
C GLN A 334 8.18 20.35 -1.36
N GLU A 335 8.23 21.44 -2.12
CA GLU A 335 8.47 22.80 -1.57
C GLU A 335 7.44 23.18 -0.51
N THR A 336 6.16 22.86 -0.75
CA THR A 336 5.09 23.16 0.19
C THR A 336 5.15 22.29 1.44
N VAL A 337 5.37 20.97 1.27
CA VAL A 337 5.37 20.01 2.38
C VAL A 337 6.59 20.17 3.29
N GLU A 338 7.76 20.50 2.75
CA GLU A 338 8.96 20.75 3.57
C GLU A 338 8.73 21.89 4.57
N GLU A 339 8.07 22.98 4.14
CA GLU A 339 7.80 24.15 4.98
C GLU A 339 6.71 23.92 6.05
N ILE A 340 5.82 22.93 5.87
CA ILE A 340 4.78 22.58 6.85
C ILE A 340 5.10 21.30 7.64
N ALA A 341 6.27 20.70 7.43
CA ALA A 341 6.66 19.42 8.02
C ALA A 341 6.61 19.42 9.56
N ASP A 342 6.92 20.54 10.21
CA ASP A 342 6.89 20.63 11.68
C ASP A 342 5.47 20.50 12.24
N ALA A 343 4.49 21.14 11.60
CA ALA A 343 3.07 21.01 11.99
C ALA A 343 2.56 19.58 11.77
N ILE A 344 2.96 18.96 10.64
CA ILE A 344 2.62 17.56 10.35
C ILE A 344 3.22 16.64 11.42
N ASN A 345 4.51 16.80 11.73
CA ASN A 345 5.21 15.98 12.72
C ASN A 345 4.59 16.11 14.11
N GLN A 346 4.25 17.33 14.53
CA GLN A 346 3.58 17.59 15.80
C GLN A 346 2.31 16.75 15.93
N ILE A 347 1.39 16.84 14.97
CA ILE A 347 0.13 16.07 15.01
C ILE A 347 0.38 14.57 14.86
N SER A 348 1.29 14.16 13.97
CA SER A 348 1.54 12.74 13.67
C SER A 348 2.02 11.94 14.88
N SER A 349 2.69 12.60 15.83
CA SER A 349 3.19 11.97 17.06
C SER A 349 2.08 11.50 18.00
N HIS A 350 0.87 12.06 17.85
CA HIS A 350 -0.32 11.70 18.63
C HIS A 350 -1.22 10.67 17.92
N ILE A 351 -0.87 10.24 16.70
CA ILE A 351 -1.67 9.23 15.99
C ILE A 351 -1.49 7.88 16.68
N PRO A 352 -2.58 7.24 17.14
CA PRO A 352 -2.46 6.06 17.98
C PRO A 352 -2.02 4.84 17.15
N PRO A 353 -1.21 3.94 17.74
CA PRO A 353 -0.85 2.71 17.07
C PRO A 353 -2.06 1.78 16.91
N ARG A 354 -2.03 0.95 15.86
CA ARG A 354 -3.02 -0.12 15.61
C ARG A 354 -2.40 -1.51 15.46
N ARG A 355 -1.08 -1.58 15.49
CA ARG A 355 -0.26 -2.79 15.33
C ARG A 355 0.99 -2.68 16.19
N GLU A 356 1.55 -3.82 16.55
CA GLU A 356 2.88 -3.93 17.18
C GLU A 356 4.00 -3.63 16.17
N ARG A 357 4.16 -2.35 15.82
CA ARG A 357 5.18 -1.91 14.86
C ARG A 357 6.57 -1.92 15.49
N LYS A 358 7.56 -2.35 14.71
CA LYS A 358 8.97 -2.17 15.08
C LYS A 358 9.33 -0.69 14.93
N LEU A 359 10.07 -0.15 15.89
CA LEU A 359 10.73 1.14 15.71
C LEU A 359 11.79 0.99 14.63
N HIS A 360 11.70 1.76 13.55
CA HIS A 360 12.76 1.83 12.55
C HIS A 360 13.86 2.75 13.11
N ILE A 361 14.77 2.15 13.89
CA ILE A 361 15.93 2.83 14.51
C ILE A 361 17.13 2.91 13.54
N GLY A 362 16.92 2.58 12.26
CA GLY A 362 17.97 2.72 11.24
C GLY A 362 18.37 4.18 11.06
N LEU A 363 19.68 4.47 11.08
CA LEU A 363 20.26 5.79 10.77
C LEU A 363 19.73 6.40 9.45
N PHE A 364 19.21 5.55 8.57
CA PHE A 364 18.56 5.88 7.30
C PHE A 364 17.09 5.48 7.37
N GLY A 365 16.28 6.24 8.11
CA GLY A 365 14.82 6.15 7.99
C GLY A 365 14.42 6.52 6.56
N TYR A 366 14.40 5.52 5.68
CA TYR A 366 14.50 5.63 4.22
C TYR A 366 13.76 6.79 3.60
N SER A 367 14.52 7.66 2.94
CA SER A 367 14.09 8.78 2.09
C SER A 367 12.88 9.57 2.58
N ARG A 368 12.67 9.63 3.90
CA ARG A 368 11.63 10.48 4.53
C ARG A 368 12.10 11.92 4.69
N GLY A 369 13.28 12.24 4.15
CA GLY A 369 13.79 13.60 4.04
C GLY A 369 13.20 14.26 2.81
N ILE A 370 12.24 15.16 2.97
CA ILE A 370 12.02 16.21 1.96
C ILE A 370 12.93 17.35 2.38
N GLY A 371 13.97 17.59 1.58
CA GLY A 371 15.07 18.49 1.93
C GLY A 371 15.71 18.18 3.28
N GLN A 372 15.59 19.07 4.25
CA GLN A 372 16.23 18.93 5.57
C GLN A 372 15.34 18.29 6.64
N LYS A 373 14.04 18.10 6.38
CA LYS A 373 13.05 17.69 7.39
C LYS A 373 12.65 16.22 7.22
N ARG A 374 12.49 15.50 8.33
CA ARG A 374 12.00 14.11 8.34
C ARG A 374 10.49 14.08 8.48
N LEU A 375 9.80 13.44 7.54
CA LEU A 375 8.35 13.22 7.59
C LEU A 375 7.98 11.92 8.33
N PRO A 376 6.75 11.83 8.85
CA PRO A 376 6.23 10.58 9.40
C PRO A 376 5.88 9.60 8.27
N ARG A 377 5.45 8.38 8.63
CA ARG A 377 5.00 7.37 7.66
C ARG A 377 3.71 7.79 6.97
N ALA A 378 3.43 7.27 5.77
CA ALA A 378 2.29 7.69 4.95
C ALA A 378 0.93 7.69 5.67
N ILE A 379 0.64 6.70 6.53
CA ILE A 379 -0.59 6.68 7.36
C ILE A 379 -0.59 7.87 8.31
N SER A 380 0.47 8.04 9.11
CA SER A 380 0.55 9.13 10.08
C SER A 380 0.61 10.51 9.42
N PHE A 381 1.25 10.62 8.25
CA PHE A 381 1.27 11.84 7.43
C PHE A 381 -0.14 12.22 6.98
N THR A 382 -0.85 11.27 6.36
CA THR A 382 -2.21 11.50 5.84
C THR A 382 -3.16 11.81 6.99
N GLY A 383 -3.10 11.03 8.06
CA GLY A 383 -3.90 11.24 9.27
C GLY A 383 -3.67 12.61 9.92
N ALA A 384 -2.41 13.07 9.96
CA ALA A 384 -2.07 14.37 10.52
C ALA A 384 -2.69 15.51 9.70
N LEU A 385 -2.55 15.47 8.38
CA LEU A 385 -3.08 16.50 7.48
C LEU A 385 -4.61 16.53 7.45
N TYR A 386 -5.28 15.37 7.41
CA TYR A 386 -6.73 15.31 7.59
C TYR A 386 -7.17 15.86 8.97
N SER A 387 -6.37 15.65 10.02
CA SER A 387 -6.67 16.13 11.37
C SER A 387 -6.34 17.61 11.59
N LEU A 388 -5.51 18.20 10.74
CA LEU A 388 -5.35 19.65 10.61
C LEU A 388 -6.51 20.28 9.83
N GLY A 389 -7.32 19.45 9.15
CA GLY A 389 -8.39 19.86 8.25
C GLY A 389 -7.86 20.28 6.88
N VAL A 390 -6.68 19.80 6.47
CA VAL A 390 -6.07 20.10 5.16
C VAL A 390 -5.66 18.78 4.51
N PRO A 391 -6.62 18.06 3.88
CA PRO A 391 -6.33 16.80 3.19
C PRO A 391 -5.14 16.93 2.21
N PRO A 392 -4.15 16.01 2.24
CA PRO A 392 -2.93 16.09 1.44
C PRO A 392 -3.16 16.07 -0.07
N GLU A 393 -4.31 15.57 -0.53
CA GLU A 393 -4.71 15.60 -1.94
C GLU A 393 -4.87 17.02 -2.49
N LEU A 394 -5.12 17.99 -1.60
CA LEU A 394 -5.33 19.39 -1.96
C LEU A 394 -4.01 20.18 -2.05
N ILE A 395 -2.88 19.58 -1.68
CA ILE A 395 -1.57 20.23 -1.75
C ILE A 395 -1.05 20.16 -3.19
N ALA A 396 -0.60 21.29 -3.73
CA ALA A 396 -0.09 21.47 -5.09
C ALA A 396 -1.13 21.29 -6.22
N ILE A 397 -2.40 21.02 -5.91
CA ILE A 397 -3.39 20.70 -6.94
C ILE A 397 -3.67 21.88 -7.87
N GLY A 398 -3.91 23.07 -7.33
CA GLY A 398 -4.27 24.24 -8.14
C GLY A 398 -3.08 24.79 -8.92
N ARG A 399 -1.97 25.13 -8.23
CA ARG A 399 -0.75 25.60 -8.88
C ARG A 399 -0.19 24.58 -9.87
N GLY A 400 -0.32 23.29 -9.57
CA GLY A 400 0.05 22.20 -10.48
C GLY A 400 -0.83 22.15 -11.74
N ILE A 401 -2.15 22.33 -11.62
CA ILE A 401 -3.06 22.46 -12.78
C ILE A 401 -2.67 23.67 -13.63
N GLU A 402 -2.40 24.83 -13.04
CA GLU A 402 -1.95 26.00 -13.79
C GLU A 402 -0.62 25.76 -14.52
N ALA A 403 0.33 25.08 -13.87
CA ALA A 403 1.60 24.70 -14.48
C ALA A 403 1.38 23.74 -15.66
N ALA A 404 0.50 22.74 -15.51
CA ALA A 404 0.14 21.82 -16.58
C ALA A 404 -0.50 22.54 -17.78
N ILE A 405 -1.42 23.48 -17.53
CA ILE A 405 -2.06 24.29 -18.59
C ILE A 405 -1.03 25.13 -19.33
N LYS A 406 -0.10 25.78 -18.61
CA LYS A 406 0.98 26.59 -19.21
C LYS A 406 1.87 25.77 -20.15
N GLU A 407 2.02 24.48 -19.90
CA GLU A 407 2.80 23.54 -20.74
C GLU A 407 1.95 22.74 -21.73
N ASN A 408 0.65 23.02 -21.85
CA ASN A 408 -0.30 22.28 -22.69
C ASN A 408 -0.41 20.78 -22.33
N LEU A 409 -0.31 20.45 -21.04
CA LEU A 409 -0.38 19.08 -20.50
C LEU A 409 -1.73 18.77 -19.83
N GLU A 410 -2.74 19.61 -20.03
CA GLU A 410 -4.07 19.47 -19.42
C GLU A 410 -4.76 18.16 -19.81
N ASP A 411 -4.77 17.81 -21.10
CA ASP A 411 -5.39 16.57 -21.57
C ASP A 411 -4.67 15.32 -21.01
N ALA A 412 -3.33 15.38 -20.93
CA ALA A 412 -2.53 14.31 -20.33
C ALA A 412 -2.86 14.14 -18.84
N LEU A 413 -3.10 15.22 -18.10
CA LEU A 413 -3.49 15.14 -16.68
C LEU A 413 -4.76 14.30 -16.50
N PHE A 414 -5.78 14.48 -17.34
CA PHE A 414 -7.04 13.71 -17.25
C PHE A 414 -6.95 12.31 -17.84
N MET A 415 -6.07 12.10 -18.82
CA MET A 415 -5.72 10.77 -19.28
C MET A 415 -5.21 9.91 -18.12
N PHE A 416 -4.31 10.47 -17.31
CA PHE A 416 -3.72 9.79 -16.16
C PHE A 416 -4.58 9.86 -14.89
N CYS A 417 -5.41 10.88 -14.67
CA CYS A 417 -6.22 11.01 -13.45
C CYS A 417 -7.70 11.16 -13.82
N ARG A 418 -8.37 10.05 -14.15
CA ARG A 418 -9.70 10.08 -14.78
C ARG A 418 -10.78 10.58 -13.83
N HIS A 419 -10.63 10.26 -12.57
CA HIS A 419 -11.56 10.61 -11.49
C HIS A 419 -11.01 11.70 -10.57
N LEU A 420 -10.08 12.54 -11.08
CA LEU A 420 -9.44 13.58 -10.27
C LEU A 420 -10.46 14.49 -9.57
N LYS A 421 -11.52 14.88 -10.28
CA LYS A 421 -12.56 15.75 -9.72
C LYS A 421 -13.30 15.08 -8.56
N GLU A 422 -13.57 13.78 -8.65
CA GLU A 422 -14.25 12.98 -7.63
C GLU A 422 -13.35 12.75 -6.42
N ASP A 423 -12.07 12.46 -6.64
CA ASP A 423 -11.07 12.29 -5.58
C ASP A 423 -10.90 13.58 -4.77
N LEU A 424 -10.79 14.72 -5.46
CA LEU A 424 -10.71 16.04 -4.82
C LEU A 424 -12.00 16.41 -4.10
N ARG A 425 -13.16 16.06 -4.65
CA ARG A 425 -14.45 16.27 -3.97
C ARG A 425 -14.52 15.48 -2.68
N HIS A 426 -14.15 14.20 -2.73
CA HIS A 426 -14.14 13.33 -1.55
C HIS A 426 -13.17 13.84 -0.48
N ALA A 427 -11.91 14.11 -0.83
CA ALA A 427 -10.95 14.68 0.10
C ALA A 427 -11.43 16.03 0.65
N GLY A 428 -11.93 16.90 -0.24
CA GLY A 428 -12.45 18.24 0.06
C GLY A 428 -13.59 18.29 1.07
N HIS A 429 -14.34 17.21 1.24
CA HIS A 429 -15.36 17.13 2.29
C HIS A 429 -14.79 17.26 3.71
N TYR A 430 -13.51 16.97 3.88
CA TYR A 430 -12.79 17.05 5.16
C TYR A 430 -11.93 18.33 5.28
N LEU A 431 -12.00 19.23 4.29
CA LEU A 431 -11.34 20.53 4.36
C LEU A 431 -11.99 21.41 5.43
N ASN A 432 -11.17 21.91 6.36
CA ASN A 432 -11.53 22.96 7.29
C ASN A 432 -10.85 24.27 6.85
N ARG A 433 -11.62 25.13 6.18
CA ARG A 433 -11.12 26.41 5.66
C ARG A 433 -10.72 27.38 6.77
N GLU A 434 -11.40 27.33 7.91
CA GLU A 434 -11.09 28.20 9.04
C GLU A 434 -9.70 27.89 9.59
N ASN A 435 -9.41 26.62 9.85
CA ASN A 435 -8.08 26.17 10.26
C ASN A 435 -7.01 26.58 9.24
N LEU A 436 -7.24 26.33 7.94
CA LEU A 436 -6.29 26.70 6.90
C LEU A 436 -5.99 28.20 6.88
N ARG A 437 -7.01 29.06 7.07
CA ARG A 437 -6.82 30.53 7.18
C ARG A 437 -6.01 30.92 8.42
N PHE A 438 -6.23 30.25 9.54
CA PHE A 438 -5.42 30.48 10.74
C PHE A 438 -3.94 30.12 10.51
N PHE A 439 -3.66 28.99 9.84
CA PHE A 439 -2.30 28.62 9.47
C PHE A 439 -1.68 29.59 8.46
N ALA A 440 -2.43 30.00 7.43
CA ALA A 440 -1.98 30.93 6.38
C ALA A 440 -1.60 32.32 6.93
N SER A 441 -2.19 32.74 8.04
CA SER A 441 -1.89 34.03 8.68
C SER A 441 -0.45 34.14 9.22
N GLY A 442 0.25 33.01 9.38
CA GLY A 442 1.61 32.97 9.95
C GLY A 442 2.67 32.24 9.12
N ASN A 443 2.31 31.60 8.00
CA ASN A 443 3.25 30.84 7.20
C ASN A 443 2.82 30.80 5.70
N PRO A 444 3.67 31.31 4.77
CA PRO A 444 3.38 31.37 3.34
C PRO A 444 3.05 30.03 2.67
N ALA A 445 3.59 28.91 3.17
CA ALA A 445 3.30 27.59 2.60
C ALA A 445 1.80 27.23 2.70
N TRP A 446 1.14 27.61 3.80
CA TRP A 446 -0.30 27.40 3.95
C TRP A 446 -1.13 28.34 3.09
N GLU A 447 -0.65 29.56 2.83
CA GLU A 447 -1.28 30.49 1.88
C GLU A 447 -1.26 29.90 0.46
N ARG A 448 -0.15 29.26 0.07
CA ARG A 448 -0.04 28.56 -1.21
C ARG A 448 -1.01 27.37 -1.32
N ILE A 449 -1.33 26.68 -0.23
CA ILE A 449 -2.39 25.64 -0.22
C ILE A 449 -3.78 26.26 -0.37
N LEU A 450 -4.03 27.42 0.23
CA LEU A 450 -5.28 28.16 0.04
C LEU A 450 -5.44 28.60 -1.42
N GLU A 451 -4.37 29.06 -2.05
CA GLU A 451 -4.31 29.34 -3.49
C GLU A 451 -4.62 28.09 -4.32
N ASP A 452 -4.01 26.94 -3.99
CA ASP A 452 -4.28 25.66 -4.67
C ASP A 452 -5.78 25.31 -4.67
N ILE A 453 -6.44 25.49 -3.53
CA ILE A 453 -7.87 25.22 -3.36
C ILE A 453 -8.72 26.18 -4.21
N ILE A 454 -8.44 27.49 -4.16
CA ILE A 454 -9.19 28.50 -4.92
C ILE A 454 -9.11 28.23 -6.43
N ILE A 455 -7.90 27.93 -6.93
CA ILE A 455 -7.69 27.59 -8.33
C ILE A 455 -8.47 26.33 -8.69
N ALA A 456 -8.36 25.26 -7.89
CA ALA A 456 -9.03 24.00 -8.16
C ALA A 456 -10.57 24.13 -8.17
N GLU A 457 -11.16 24.87 -7.23
CA GLU A 457 -12.60 25.15 -7.19
C GLU A 457 -13.09 25.86 -8.44
N LYS A 458 -12.38 26.92 -8.84
CA LYS A 458 -12.68 27.68 -10.05
C LYS A 458 -12.59 26.81 -11.29
N TYR A 459 -11.52 26.01 -11.37
CA TYR A 459 -11.22 25.16 -12.51
C TYR A 459 -12.27 24.04 -12.66
N PHE A 460 -12.54 23.28 -11.60
CA PHE A 460 -13.49 22.18 -11.63
C PHE A 460 -14.96 22.60 -11.51
N LYS A 461 -15.22 23.90 -11.22
CA LYS A 461 -16.54 24.45 -10.90
C LYS A 461 -17.20 23.66 -9.78
N LEU A 462 -16.51 23.52 -8.66
CA LEU A 462 -16.98 22.84 -7.45
C LEU A 462 -16.67 23.66 -6.22
N GLU A 463 -17.40 23.39 -5.13
CA GLU A 463 -17.13 23.95 -3.81
C GLU A 463 -16.58 22.85 -2.89
N LEU A 464 -15.37 23.07 -2.35
CA LEU A 464 -14.73 22.17 -1.39
C LEU A 464 -15.12 22.55 0.03
N GLY A 465 -15.59 21.57 0.79
CA GLY A 465 -15.97 21.72 2.18
C GLY A 465 -16.98 20.66 2.63
N PRO A 466 -17.39 20.72 3.91
CA PRO A 466 -18.30 19.75 4.49
C PRO A 466 -19.71 19.86 3.88
N VAL A 467 -20.29 18.71 3.54
CA VAL A 467 -21.63 18.63 2.92
C VAL A 467 -22.62 17.73 3.66
N THR A 468 -22.17 16.94 4.64
CA THR A 468 -23.01 16.06 5.46
C THR A 468 -22.80 16.37 6.94
N THR A 469 -23.70 15.89 7.79
CA THR A 469 -23.52 15.98 9.24
C THR A 469 -22.19 15.40 9.70
N GLU A 470 -21.77 14.24 9.17
CA GLU A 470 -20.47 13.62 9.49
C GLU A 470 -19.30 14.56 9.12
N HIS A 471 -19.36 15.20 7.95
CA HIS A 471 -18.33 16.16 7.53
C HIS A 471 -18.30 17.41 8.42
N TYR A 472 -19.45 17.95 8.81
CA TYR A 472 -19.51 19.10 9.72
C TYR A 472 -19.03 18.75 11.13
N LEU A 473 -19.32 17.54 11.62
CA LEU A 473 -18.77 17.04 12.90
C LEU A 473 -17.25 16.92 12.82
N HIS A 474 -16.72 16.37 11.71
CA HIS A 474 -15.28 16.29 11.49
C HIS A 474 -14.64 17.68 11.52
N ARG A 475 -15.21 18.64 10.76
CA ARG A 475 -14.76 20.04 10.76
C ARG A 475 -14.67 20.60 12.19
N ASN A 476 -15.70 20.42 13.01
CA ASN A 476 -15.73 20.94 14.38
C ASN A 476 -14.67 20.29 15.28
N ILE A 477 -14.45 18.99 15.13
CA ILE A 477 -13.42 18.24 15.88
C ILE A 477 -12.03 18.74 15.48
N VAL A 478 -11.73 18.88 14.19
CA VAL A 478 -10.40 19.36 13.75
C VAL A 478 -10.15 20.84 14.10
N SER A 479 -11.20 21.66 14.23
CA SER A 479 -11.05 22.98 14.85
C SER A 479 -10.66 22.89 16.32
N SER A 480 -11.20 21.93 17.07
CA SER A 480 -10.80 21.69 18.45
C SER A 480 -9.35 21.25 18.53
N ILE A 481 -8.91 20.34 17.64
CA ILE A 481 -7.50 19.94 17.52
C ILE A 481 -6.60 21.16 17.35
N TYR A 482 -6.92 22.05 16.40
CA TYR A 482 -6.16 23.28 16.16
C TYR A 482 -5.94 24.09 17.46
N PHE A 483 -7.01 24.46 18.15
CA PHE A 483 -6.92 25.29 19.36
C PHE A 483 -6.24 24.58 20.53
N LEU A 484 -6.49 23.28 20.72
CA LEU A 484 -5.86 22.49 21.77
C LEU A 484 -4.35 22.34 21.55
N THR A 485 -3.92 22.19 20.29
CA THR A 485 -2.49 22.17 19.94
C THR A 485 -1.80 23.49 20.30
N GLN A 486 -2.46 24.65 20.11
CA GLN A 486 -1.89 25.95 20.50
C GLN A 486 -1.74 26.11 22.02
N GLU A 487 -2.56 25.40 22.80
CA GLU A 487 -2.48 25.41 24.27
C GLU A 487 -1.72 24.20 24.85
N GLU A 488 -1.00 23.45 24.00
CA GLU A 488 -0.22 22.27 24.40
C GLU A 488 -1.04 21.22 25.17
N LYS A 489 -2.34 21.10 24.85
CA LYS A 489 -3.27 20.15 25.45
C LYS A 489 -3.28 18.83 24.68
N ASP A 490 -3.72 17.75 25.35
CA ASP A 490 -3.88 16.45 24.71
C ASP A 490 -4.96 16.47 23.63
N ILE A 491 -4.56 16.15 22.40
CA ILE A 491 -5.42 16.09 21.21
C ILE A 491 -5.80 14.65 20.83
N SER A 492 -5.24 13.64 21.50
CA SER A 492 -5.38 12.23 21.12
C SER A 492 -6.84 11.76 21.01
N PRO A 493 -7.76 12.13 21.92
CA PRO A 493 -9.17 11.76 21.79
C PRO A 493 -9.83 12.35 20.53
N TYR A 494 -9.54 13.61 20.21
CA TYR A 494 -10.11 14.30 19.05
C TYR A 494 -9.57 13.74 17.73
N LEU A 495 -8.29 13.34 17.69
CA LEU A 495 -7.72 12.66 16.53
C LEU A 495 -8.43 11.36 16.21
N PHE A 496 -8.76 10.60 17.25
CA PHE A 496 -9.53 9.36 17.12
C PHE A 496 -10.94 9.63 16.60
N ASP A 497 -11.66 10.58 17.18
CA ASP A 497 -13.02 10.92 16.74
C ASP A 497 -13.05 11.42 15.28
N ALA A 498 -12.07 12.23 14.88
CA ALA A 498 -11.92 12.65 13.50
C ALA A 498 -11.66 11.45 12.56
N ALA A 499 -10.83 10.48 12.99
CA ALA A 499 -10.54 9.28 12.23
C ALA A 499 -11.77 8.38 12.02
N LEU A 500 -12.64 8.29 13.04
CA LEU A 500 -13.90 7.55 12.94
C LEU A 500 -14.82 8.12 11.86
N LEU A 501 -14.88 9.44 11.73
CA LEU A 501 -15.73 10.13 10.76
C LEU A 501 -15.22 9.99 9.33
N ARG A 502 -13.90 10.07 9.12
CA ARG A 502 -13.28 9.86 7.80
C ARG A 502 -12.99 8.39 7.48
N ARG A 503 -13.34 7.47 8.39
CA ARG A 503 -13.25 6.00 8.21
C ARG A 503 -11.85 5.50 7.87
N SER A 504 -10.83 6.13 8.45
CA SER A 504 -9.42 5.74 8.38
C SER A 504 -8.60 6.62 9.32
N LEU A 505 -7.56 6.06 9.95
CA LEU A 505 -6.54 6.87 10.61
C LEU A 505 -5.75 7.71 9.61
N GLY A 506 -5.48 7.19 8.41
CA GLY A 506 -4.70 7.85 7.38
C GLY A 506 -4.44 7.01 6.14
#